data_AF-A0A538ALH4-F1
#
_entry.id   AF-A0A538ALH4-F1
#
_cell.length_a   1.000
_cell.length_b   1.000
_cell.length_c   1.000
_cell.angle_alpha   90.00
_cell.angle_beta   90.00
_cell.angle_gamma   90.00
#
_symmetry.space_group_name_H-M   'P 1'
#
loop_
_entity.id
_entity.type
_entity.pdbx_description
1 polymer ?
#
loop_
_entity_poly.entity_id
_entity_poly.type
_entity_poly.pdbx_seq_one_letter_code
_entity_poly.pdbx_strand_id
1 'polypeptide(L)'
;MELGLYTFAELQPDPITGSAISPQQRMKNLMEEVDLAEQVGLDVFAIGEHHRPDFIVSSPAVVLGAAAARTKNIRLSSAVTVLSSDDPVRVFQ
;
A
#
# COMPACT_ATOMS: atom_id res chain seq x y z
N MET A 1 -6.46 -14.96 -15.99
CA MET A 1 -6.99 -14.64 -14.66
C MET A 1 -5.87 -13.94 -13.94
N GLU A 2 -6.14 -12.79 -13.31
CA GLU A 2 -5.16 -12.10 -12.45
C GLU A 2 -5.60 -12.24 -10.99
N LEU A 3 -4.67 -12.60 -10.11
CA LEU A 3 -4.87 -12.70 -8.66
C LEU A 3 -3.90 -11.76 -7.95
N GLY A 4 -4.41 -10.98 -7.00
CA GLY A 4 -3.62 -9.96 -6.32
C GLY A 4 -4.12 -9.63 -4.93
N LEU A 5 -3.40 -8.72 -4.28
CA LEU A 5 -3.67 -8.24 -2.94
C LEU A 5 -3.93 -6.74 -2.93
N TYR A 6 -4.70 -6.28 -1.96
CA TYR A 6 -4.76 -4.87 -1.60
C TYR A 6 -4.78 -4.68 -0.09
N THR A 7 -4.34 -3.51 0.36
CA THR A 7 -4.40 -3.08 1.77
C THR A 7 -4.58 -1.58 1.87
N PHE A 8 -5.11 -1.10 3.00
CA PHE A 8 -5.08 0.32 3.36
C PHE A 8 -3.86 0.68 4.22
N ALA A 9 -3.01 -0.31 4.51
CA ALA A 9 -1.88 -0.18 5.42
C ALA A 9 -2.32 0.34 6.81
N GLU A 10 -3.35 -0.30 7.37
CA GLU A 10 -3.84 -0.01 8.71
C GLU A 10 -2.79 -0.26 9.81
N LEU A 11 -2.84 0.55 10.86
CA LEU A 11 -2.17 0.36 12.14
C LEU A 11 -3.10 -0.38 13.10
N GLN A 12 -3.45 -1.61 12.72
CA GLN A 12 -4.31 -2.45 13.55
C GLN A 12 -3.57 -2.79 14.87
N PRO A 13 -4.11 -2.43 16.04
CA PRO A 13 -3.57 -2.87 17.31
C PRO A 13 -3.73 -4.39 17.44
N ASP A 14 -2.74 -5.05 18.04
CA ASP A 14 -2.83 -6.46 18.37
C ASP A 14 -4.04 -6.69 19.31
N PRO A 15 -4.95 -7.64 18.99
CA PRO A 15 -6.21 -7.81 19.71
C PRO A 15 -6.03 -8.38 21.13
N ILE A 16 -4.85 -8.92 21.47
CA ILE A 16 -4.55 -9.52 22.77
C ILE A 16 -3.85 -8.49 23.67
N THR A 17 -2.87 -7.78 23.13
CA THR A 17 -2.00 -6.85 23.87
C THR A 17 -2.44 -5.40 23.75
N GLY A 18 -3.31 -5.07 22.79
CA GLY A 18 -3.73 -3.70 22.47
C GLY A 18 -2.62 -2.81 21.89
N SER A 19 -1.42 -3.36 21.68
CA SER A 19 -0.27 -2.60 21.18
C SER A 19 -0.27 -2.55 19.67
N ALA A 20 -0.11 -1.35 19.10
CA ALA A 20 0.12 -1.19 17.67
C ALA A 20 1.63 -1.06 17.39
N ILE A 21 2.05 -1.58 16.23
CA ILE A 21 3.39 -1.30 15.72
C ILE A 21 3.52 0.18 15.35
N SER A 22 4.77 0.68 15.25
CA SER A 22 4.99 2.06 14.81
C SER A 22 4.66 2.23 13.31
N PRO A 23 4.31 3.45 12.86
CA PRO A 23 4.13 3.74 11.43
C PRO A 23 5.35 3.35 10.59
N GLN A 24 6.55 3.54 11.13
CA GLN A 24 7.80 3.17 10.48
C GLN A 24 7.93 1.66 10.31
N GLN A 25 7.55 0.88 11.33
CA GLN A 25 7.56 -0.58 11.23
C GLN A 25 6.47 -1.06 10.27
N ARG A 26 5.27 -0.46 10.28
CA ARG A 26 4.20 -0.80 9.34
C ARG A 26 4.63 -0.56 7.89
N MET A 27 5.35 0.52 7.61
CA MET A 27 5.89 0.82 6.28
C MET A 27 6.95 -0.21 5.85
N LYS A 28 7.83 -0.65 6.76
CA LYS A 28 8.78 -1.74 6.47
C LYS A 28 8.05 -3.04 6.12
N ASN A 29 7.08 -3.42 6.94
CA ASN A 29 6.26 -4.61 6.68
C ASN A 29 5.53 -4.50 5.33
N LEU A 30 5.00 -3.31 4.99
CA LEU A 30 4.33 -3.08 3.70
C LEU A 30 5.27 -3.31 2.51
N MET A 31 6.53 -2.87 2.62
CA MET A 31 7.53 -3.13 1.57
C MET A 31 7.92 -4.62 1.50
N GLU A 32 7.97 -5.32 2.64
CA GLU A 32 8.20 -6.77 2.68
C GLU A 32 7.01 -7.56 2.10
N GLU A 33 5.77 -7.11 2.34
CA GLU A 33 4.54 -7.66 1.75
C GLU A 33 4.56 -7.55 0.21
N VAL A 34 4.97 -6.38 -0.32
CA VAL A 34 5.14 -6.15 -1.76
C VAL A 34 6.20 -7.08 -2.35
N ASP A 35 7.37 -7.15 -1.71
CA ASP A 35 8.47 -8.01 -2.18
C ASP A 35 8.05 -9.48 -2.20
N LEU A 36 7.33 -9.93 -1.17
CA LEU A 36 6.86 -11.31 -1.08
C LEU A 36 5.82 -11.59 -2.16
N ALA A 37 4.86 -10.68 -2.39
CA ALA A 37 3.84 -10.82 -3.43
C ALA A 37 4.46 -11.00 -4.82
N GLU A 38 5.49 -10.22 -5.14
CA GLU A 38 6.31 -10.39 -6.36
C GLU A 38 7.00 -11.75 -6.40
N GLN A 39 7.67 -12.15 -5.30
CA GLN A 39 8.43 -13.40 -5.23
C GLN A 39 7.56 -14.65 -5.42
N VAL A 40 6.31 -14.61 -4.92
CA VAL A 40 5.36 -15.74 -5.06
C VAL A 40 4.54 -15.67 -6.35
N GLY A 41 4.76 -14.65 -7.20
CA GLY A 41 4.16 -14.54 -8.52
C GLY A 41 2.69 -14.10 -8.52
N LEU A 42 2.30 -13.21 -7.60
CA LEU A 42 1.00 -12.53 -7.69
C LEU A 42 1.01 -11.49 -8.82
N ASP A 43 -0.15 -11.27 -9.44
CA ASP A 43 -0.28 -10.41 -10.61
C ASP A 43 -0.41 -8.92 -10.24
N VAL A 44 -0.99 -8.61 -9.07
CA VAL A 44 -1.29 -7.23 -8.64
C VAL A 44 -1.03 -7.03 -7.15
N PHE A 45 -0.41 -5.91 -6.79
CA PHE A 45 -0.41 -5.36 -5.43
C PHE A 45 -0.94 -3.94 -5.45
N ALA A 46 -1.96 -3.66 -4.64
CA ALA A 46 -2.60 -2.35 -4.61
C ALA A 46 -2.68 -1.73 -3.21
N ILE A 47 -2.60 -0.41 -3.16
CA ILE A 47 -2.64 0.34 -1.89
C ILE A 47 -3.77 1.37 -1.96
N GLY A 48 -4.65 1.37 -0.97
CA GLY A 48 -5.72 2.36 -0.89
C GLY A 48 -5.32 3.61 -0.12
N GLU A 49 -5.94 4.73 -0.47
CA GLU A 49 -5.75 6.03 0.16
C GLU A 49 -6.65 6.19 1.39
N HIS A 50 -6.08 6.60 2.53
CA HIS A 50 -6.83 6.99 3.73
C HIS A 50 -6.25 8.22 4.42
N HIS A 51 -7.11 9.04 5.02
CA HIS A 51 -6.75 10.27 5.75
C HIS A 51 -7.21 10.20 7.21
N ARG A 52 -6.73 9.19 7.94
CA ARG A 52 -7.05 8.95 9.35
C ARG A 52 -5.82 8.47 10.12
N PRO A 53 -5.74 8.69 11.45
CA PRO A 53 -4.57 8.35 12.25
C PRO A 53 -4.27 6.84 12.33
N ASP A 54 -5.24 5.99 12.02
CA ASP A 54 -5.12 4.53 12.03
C ASP A 54 -4.66 3.93 10.69
N PHE A 55 -4.28 4.74 9.70
CA PHE A 55 -3.72 4.29 8.42
C PHE A 55 -2.45 5.08 8.08
N ILE A 56 -1.45 4.42 7.49
CA ILE A 56 -0.16 5.07 7.20
C ILE A 56 0.00 5.57 5.76
N VAL A 57 -0.97 5.33 4.88
CA VAL A 57 -0.88 5.74 3.47
C VAL A 57 -2.02 6.68 3.07
N SER A 58 -1.71 7.97 3.04
CA SER A 58 -2.54 9.02 2.44
C SER A 58 -2.13 9.39 1.01
N SER A 59 -0.99 8.90 0.54
CA SER A 59 -0.51 9.10 -0.84
C SER A 59 -0.01 7.79 -1.43
N PRO A 60 -0.90 6.98 -2.05
CA PRO A 60 -0.53 5.68 -2.60
C PRO A 60 0.57 5.77 -3.66
N ALA A 61 0.53 6.77 -4.54
CA ALA A 61 1.51 6.93 -5.63
C ALA A 61 2.96 7.03 -5.11
N VAL A 62 3.19 7.73 -3.99
CA VAL A 62 4.52 7.86 -3.40
C VAL A 62 5.04 6.51 -2.90
N VAL A 63 4.18 5.74 -2.20
CA VAL A 63 4.55 4.42 -1.67
C VAL A 63 4.72 3.40 -2.79
N LEU A 64 3.84 3.42 -3.79
CA LEU A 64 3.93 2.59 -4.99
C LEU A 64 5.19 2.93 -5.82
N GLY A 65 5.65 4.17 -5.81
CA GLY A 65 6.94 4.55 -6.39
C GLY A 65 8.13 3.86 -5.71
N ALA A 66 8.10 3.69 -4.38
CA ALA A 66 9.10 2.91 -3.66
C ALA A 66 8.99 1.41 -3.97
N ALA A 67 7.76 0.87 -4.05
CA ALA A 67 7.51 -0.51 -4.47
C ALA A 67 8.04 -0.81 -5.89
N ALA A 68 7.87 0.12 -6.83
CA ALA A 68 8.33 -0.03 -8.22
C ALA A 68 9.85 -0.19 -8.33
N ALA A 69 10.62 0.37 -7.40
CA ALA A 69 12.08 0.18 -7.37
C ALA A 69 12.50 -1.25 -6.93
N ARG A 70 11.59 -2.00 -6.29
CA ARG A 70 11.84 -3.31 -5.66
C ARG A 70 11.28 -4.49 -6.45
N THR A 71 10.30 -4.25 -7.32
CA THR A 71 9.62 -5.30 -8.09
C THR A 71 9.94 -5.25 -9.58
N LYS A 72 9.58 -6.31 -10.33
CA LYS A 72 9.81 -6.40 -11.79
C LYS A 72 8.57 -6.77 -12.58
N ASN A 73 7.71 -7.65 -12.05
CA ASN A 73 6.61 -8.25 -12.81
C ASN A 73 5.23 -7.83 -12.27
N ILE A 74 5.05 -7.76 -10.95
CA ILE A 74 3.79 -7.43 -10.29
C ILE A 74 3.31 -6.03 -10.69
N ARG A 75 2.03 -5.92 -11.03
CA ARG A 75 1.39 -4.64 -11.35
C ARG A 75 1.10 -3.88 -10.07
N LEU A 76 1.41 -2.60 -10.06
CA LEU A 76 1.22 -1.69 -8.94
C LEU A 76 0.03 -0.76 -9.22
N SER A 77 -0.89 -0.63 -8.28
CA SER A 77 -2.11 0.17 -8.46
C SER A 77 -2.56 0.85 -7.16
N SER A 78 -3.29 1.96 -7.26
CA SER A 78 -4.15 2.41 -6.16
C SER A 78 -5.36 1.46 -6.01
N ALA A 79 -5.89 1.31 -4.79
CA ALA A 79 -7.16 0.63 -4.52
C ALA A 79 -7.91 1.30 -3.34
N VAL A 80 -8.30 2.57 -3.43
CA VAL A 80 -8.38 3.44 -4.62
C VAL A 80 -7.65 4.76 -4.39
N THR A 81 -7.43 5.54 -5.46
CA THR A 81 -7.26 7.00 -5.36
C THR A 81 -8.62 7.63 -5.13
N VAL A 82 -8.76 8.48 -4.12
CA VAL A 82 -9.99 9.24 -3.85
C VAL A 82 -10.03 10.45 -4.81
N LEU A 83 -10.21 10.14 -6.10
CA LEU A 83 -10.02 11.08 -7.21
C LEU A 83 -10.84 12.36 -7.11
N SER A 84 -12.06 12.31 -6.54
CA SER A 84 -12.94 13.47 -6.40
C SER A 84 -12.36 14.59 -5.52
N SER A 85 -11.36 14.28 -4.70
CA SER A 85 -10.71 15.21 -3.77
C SER A 85 -9.23 15.47 -4.08
N ASP A 86 -8.73 15.00 -5.22
CA ASP A 86 -7.35 15.21 -5.66
C ASP A 86 -7.32 15.95 -7.02
N ASP A 87 -6.17 16.54 -7.36
CA ASP A 87 -5.96 17.17 -8.65
C ASP A 87 -5.66 16.08 -9.71
N PRO A 88 -6.52 15.88 -10.73
CA PRO A 88 -6.31 14.83 -11.72
C PRO A 88 -5.03 15.00 -12.54
N VAL A 89 -4.49 16.23 -12.66
CA VAL A 89 -3.19 16.46 -13.30
C VAL A 89 -2.07 15.88 -12.43
N ARG A 90 -2.15 16.04 -11.10
CA ARG A 90 -1.17 15.49 -10.15
C ARG A 90 -1.25 13.98 -10.06
N VAL A 91 -2.46 13.41 -10.09
CA VAL A 91 -2.66 11.96 -10.10
C VAL A 91 -2.05 11.31 -11.35
N PHE A 92 -2.04 12.00 -12.48
CA PHE A 92 -1.52 11.48 -13.75
C PHE A 92 0.02 11.59 -13.92
N GLN A 93 0.68 12.54 -13.25
CA GLN A 93 2.11 12.84 -13.38
C GLN A 93 3.03 11.69 -12.93
#